data_AF-A0A644ZA83-F1
#
_entry.id   AF-A0A644ZA83-F1
#
_cell.length_a   1.000
_cell.length_b   1.000
_cell.length_c   1.000
_cell.angle_alpha   90.00
_cell.angle_beta   90.00
_cell.angle_gamma   90.00
#
_symmetry.space_group_name_H-M   'P 1'
#
loop_
_entity.id
_entity.type
_entity.pdbx_description
1 polymer ?
#
loop_
_entity_poly.entity_id
_entity_poly.type
_entity_poly.pdbx_seq_one_letter_code
_entity_poly.pdbx_strand_id
1 'polypeptide(L)'
;MDLIEYARKNNIPVSTTAKKPYSMDRNLLHISFEGGILEDPWSSFPEDIAVMTRPLSEAADQPETLIVSFEKGIPVKVDGVAYSPADIMRKLNEIGKRHAVGRVDIVENRFVGMKSRGVYETPAGTILHLAHRALETLTMDREVMHLRDSLVPKYADMVYNGFWYAPEREMLQAAITESQKFVTGDVRVKLFKGACHVDGRRSEYSLYDDHIASFEDSEAYNQKDAAGFIKLNALRLRVRAKSKQRVY
;
A
#
# COMPACT_ATOMS: atom_id res chain seq x y z
N MET A 1 22.04 -32.69 16.96
CA MET A 1 20.95 -33.58 16.52
C MET A 1 19.96 -32.72 15.78
N ASP A 2 19.79 -32.98 14.49
CA ASP A 2 18.89 -32.23 13.60
C ASP A 2 17.43 -32.37 14.07
N LEU A 3 16.58 -31.35 13.92
CA LEU A 3 15.16 -31.42 14.28
C LEU A 3 14.43 -32.54 13.53
N ILE A 4 14.82 -32.82 12.28
CA ILE A 4 14.27 -33.94 11.50
C ILE A 4 14.68 -35.28 12.12
N GLU A 5 15.93 -35.39 12.55
CA GLU A 5 16.46 -36.58 13.22
C GLU A 5 15.79 -36.79 14.58
N TYR A 6 15.54 -35.71 15.32
CA TYR A 6 14.75 -35.74 16.55
C TYR A 6 13.31 -36.21 16.33
N ALA A 7 12.62 -35.66 15.32
CA ALA A 7 11.27 -36.09 15.00
C ALA A 7 11.23 -37.58 14.63
N ARG A 8 12.17 -38.05 13.80
CA ARG A 8 12.28 -39.47 13.43
C ARG A 8 12.55 -40.36 14.64
N LYS A 9 13.52 -40.01 15.48
CA LYS A 9 13.89 -40.79 16.68
C LYS A 9 12.73 -40.91 17.67
N ASN A 10 11.89 -39.88 17.76
CA ASN A 10 10.77 -39.83 18.68
C ASN A 10 9.41 -40.17 18.03
N ASN A 11 9.39 -40.69 16.80
CA ASN A 11 8.17 -41.01 16.05
C ASN A 11 7.17 -39.84 15.96
N ILE A 12 7.66 -38.60 15.89
CA ILE A 12 6.82 -37.42 15.70
C ILE A 12 6.53 -37.30 14.19
N PRO A 13 5.25 -37.41 13.76
CA PRO A 13 4.90 -37.28 12.35
C PRO A 13 5.11 -35.84 11.90
N VAL A 14 5.97 -35.65 10.90
CA VAL A 14 6.25 -34.34 10.29
C VAL A 14 5.98 -34.40 8.79
N SER A 15 5.29 -33.39 8.27
CA SER A 15 5.02 -33.23 6.83
C SER A 15 6.19 -32.57 6.07
N THR A 16 7.14 -32.00 6.81
CA THR A 16 8.34 -31.34 6.27
C THR A 16 9.31 -32.37 5.72
N THR A 17 9.62 -32.23 4.43
CA THR A 17 10.69 -32.97 3.75
C THR A 17 11.84 -32.02 3.45
N ALA A 18 13.07 -32.54 3.36
CA ALA A 18 14.25 -31.73 3.00
C ALA A 18 14.12 -31.00 1.63
N LYS A 19 13.10 -31.33 0.83
CA LYS A 19 12.83 -30.73 -0.49
C LYS A 19 12.06 -29.40 -0.46
N LYS A 20 11.48 -29.00 0.68
CA LYS A 20 10.76 -27.72 0.83
C LYS A 20 11.40 -26.88 1.95
N PRO A 21 12.58 -26.27 1.72
CA PRO A 21 13.33 -25.55 2.75
C PRO A 21 12.77 -24.15 3.06
N TYR A 22 11.57 -23.82 2.59
CA TYR A 22 10.98 -22.48 2.75
C TYR A 22 10.23 -22.38 4.08
N SER A 23 10.47 -21.28 4.79
CA SER A 23 9.56 -20.80 5.82
C SER A 23 8.43 -20.03 5.16
N MET A 24 7.18 -20.37 5.51
CA MET A 24 5.99 -19.68 5.04
C MET A 24 5.15 -19.26 6.23
N ASP A 25 4.76 -17.99 6.28
CA ASP A 25 3.78 -17.49 7.23
C ASP A 25 2.60 -16.90 6.48
N ARG A 26 1.40 -17.41 6.75
CA ARG A 26 0.17 -17.06 6.02
C ARG A 26 -0.92 -16.63 6.98
N ASN A 27 -1.52 -15.49 6.66
CA ASN A 27 -2.73 -14.99 7.30
C ASN A 27 -3.71 -14.45 6.23
N LEU A 28 -4.74 -13.71 6.65
CA LEU A 28 -5.74 -13.15 5.74
C LEU A 28 -5.20 -11.98 4.90
N LEU A 29 -4.22 -11.24 5.42
CA LEU A 29 -3.63 -10.08 4.75
C LEU A 29 -2.63 -10.52 3.69
N HIS A 30 -1.73 -11.44 4.02
CA HIS A 30 -0.64 -11.85 3.14
C HIS A 30 -0.12 -13.25 3.45
N ILE A 31 0.77 -13.73 2.58
CA ILE A 31 1.73 -14.80 2.86
C ILE A 31 3.15 -14.29 2.59
N SER A 32 4.11 -14.72 3.39
CA SER A 32 5.55 -14.51 3.17
C SER A 32 6.26 -15.82 2.84
N PHE A 33 7.34 -15.73 2.07
CA PHE A 33 8.24 -16.83 1.72
C PHE A 33 9.68 -16.40 1.95
N GLU A 34 10.39 -17.17 2.77
CA GLU A 34 11.78 -16.88 3.16
C GLU A 34 12.58 -18.18 3.32
N GLY A 35 13.90 -18.07 3.22
CA GLY A 35 14.83 -19.20 3.39
C GLY A 35 15.03 -20.05 2.13
N GLY A 36 15.97 -20.98 2.20
CA GLY A 36 16.27 -21.90 1.10
C GLY A 36 16.81 -21.17 -0.13
N ILE A 37 16.31 -21.49 -1.34
CA ILE A 37 16.78 -20.86 -2.59
C ILE A 37 16.51 -19.35 -2.63
N LEU A 38 15.58 -18.82 -1.82
CA LEU A 38 15.34 -17.38 -1.75
C LEU A 38 16.42 -16.62 -0.98
N GLU A 39 17.31 -17.31 -0.25
CA GLU A 39 18.46 -16.68 0.43
C GLU A 39 19.48 -16.11 -0.56
N ASP A 40 19.57 -16.68 -1.77
CA ASP A 40 20.33 -16.12 -2.88
C ASP A 40 19.46 -15.11 -3.64
N PRO A 41 19.75 -13.79 -3.59
CA PRO A 41 18.96 -12.78 -4.28
C PRO A 41 18.97 -12.89 -5.81
N TRP A 42 19.89 -13.66 -6.39
CA TRP A 42 19.93 -13.91 -7.84
C TRP A 42 18.96 -15.02 -8.29
N SER A 43 18.56 -15.88 -7.37
CA SER A 43 17.65 -16.98 -7.67
C SER A 43 16.19 -16.51 -7.80
N SER A 44 15.46 -17.01 -8.80
CA SER A 44 14.06 -16.66 -9.04
C SER A 44 13.11 -17.29 -8.02
N PHE A 45 12.00 -16.61 -7.73
CA PHE A 45 10.90 -17.19 -6.96
C PHE A 45 10.29 -18.41 -7.68
N PRO A 46 10.20 -19.59 -7.04
CA PRO A 46 9.53 -20.75 -7.62
C PRO A 46 8.02 -20.53 -7.75
N GLU A 47 7.47 -20.63 -8.95
CA GLU A 47 6.04 -20.37 -9.17
C GLU A 47 5.11 -21.43 -8.55
N ASP A 48 5.60 -22.65 -8.33
CA ASP A 48 4.85 -23.78 -7.78
C ASP A 48 4.51 -23.65 -6.28
N ILE A 49 5.17 -22.70 -5.59
CA ILE A 49 4.90 -22.42 -4.18
C ILE A 49 3.95 -21.23 -3.96
N ALA A 50 3.55 -20.52 -5.03
CA ALA A 50 2.60 -19.40 -4.95
C ALA A 50 1.26 -19.84 -4.36
N VAL A 51 0.70 -19.06 -3.43
CA VAL A 51 -0.54 -19.42 -2.71
C VAL A 51 -1.65 -18.40 -2.94
N MET A 52 -1.34 -17.12 -2.74
CA MET A 52 -2.31 -16.02 -2.80
C MET A 52 -2.30 -15.28 -4.13
N THR A 53 -1.29 -15.46 -4.97
CA THR A 53 -1.29 -15.03 -6.38
C THR A 53 -1.25 -16.24 -7.32
N ARG A 54 -1.23 -15.98 -8.63
CA ARG A 54 -0.94 -16.96 -9.67
C ARG A 54 0.29 -16.48 -10.45
N PRO A 55 1.00 -17.38 -11.15
CA PRO A 55 2.04 -16.99 -12.08
C PRO A 55 1.49 -15.97 -13.09
N LEU A 56 2.31 -14.99 -13.47
CA LEU A 56 1.88 -13.94 -14.40
C LEU A 56 1.40 -14.48 -15.75
N SER A 57 2.01 -15.59 -16.20
CA SER A 57 1.63 -16.32 -17.41
C SER A 57 0.25 -16.98 -17.34
N GLU A 58 -0.28 -17.19 -16.14
CA GLU A 58 -1.59 -17.81 -15.87
C GLU A 58 -2.62 -16.81 -15.35
N ALA A 59 -2.25 -15.52 -15.25
CA ALA A 59 -3.18 -14.46 -14.90
C ALA A 59 -4.25 -14.29 -15.99
N ALA A 60 -5.44 -13.85 -15.58
CA ALA A 60 -6.55 -13.63 -16.50
C ALA A 60 -6.17 -12.72 -17.68
N ASP A 61 -6.57 -13.11 -18.90
CA ASP A 61 -6.27 -12.37 -20.13
C ASP A 61 -7.23 -11.21 -20.41
N GLN A 62 -8.24 -11.01 -19.57
CA GLN A 62 -9.16 -9.89 -19.66
C GLN A 62 -9.04 -9.00 -18.42
N PRO A 63 -8.94 -7.67 -18.57
CA PRO A 63 -8.91 -6.78 -17.43
C PRO A 63 -10.22 -6.83 -16.66
N GLU A 64 -10.15 -6.67 -15.34
CA GLU A 64 -11.32 -6.62 -14.48
C GLU A 64 -11.37 -5.28 -13.75
N THR A 65 -12.54 -4.65 -13.76
CA THR A 65 -12.78 -3.38 -13.07
C THR A 65 -13.72 -3.62 -11.91
N LEU A 66 -13.36 -3.07 -10.74
CA LEU A 66 -14.18 -3.13 -9.54
C LEU A 66 -14.22 -1.76 -8.84
N ILE A 67 -15.27 -1.54 -8.06
CA ILE A 67 -15.44 -0.35 -7.23
C ILE A 67 -15.28 -0.75 -5.76
N VAL A 68 -14.39 -0.06 -5.04
CA VAL A 68 -14.28 -0.16 -3.58
C VAL A 68 -14.87 1.10 -2.96
N SER A 69 -15.86 0.93 -2.07
CA SER A 69 -16.44 2.03 -1.30
C SER A 69 -15.81 2.10 0.09
N PHE A 70 -15.53 3.31 0.54
CA PHE A 70 -14.96 3.60 1.86
C PHE A 70 -15.88 4.51 2.67
N GLU A 71 -15.84 4.35 3.99
CA GLU A 71 -16.39 5.27 4.97
C GLU A 71 -15.31 5.58 6.02
N LYS A 72 -14.97 6.86 6.17
CA LYS A 72 -13.93 7.34 7.10
C LYS A 72 -12.60 6.57 6.99
N GLY A 73 -12.18 6.30 5.77
CA GLY A 73 -10.96 5.56 5.43
C GLY A 73 -11.09 4.04 5.52
N ILE A 74 -12.22 3.49 5.95
CA ILE A 74 -12.44 2.05 6.10
C ILE A 74 -13.23 1.50 4.90
N PRO A 75 -12.77 0.45 4.21
CA PRO A 75 -13.53 -0.15 3.12
C PRO A 75 -14.79 -0.83 3.66
N VAL A 76 -15.93 -0.60 3.01
CA VAL A 76 -17.25 -1.09 3.44
C VAL A 76 -18.01 -1.86 2.36
N LYS A 77 -17.71 -1.63 1.07
CA LYS A 77 -18.37 -2.32 -0.06
C LYS A 77 -17.38 -2.64 -1.18
N VAL A 78 -17.70 -3.69 -1.93
CA VAL A 78 -17.07 -4.01 -3.23
C VAL A 78 -18.20 -4.20 -4.25
N ASP A 79 -18.13 -3.47 -5.36
CA ASP A 79 -19.15 -3.45 -6.43
C ASP A 79 -20.57 -3.20 -5.91
N GLY A 80 -20.70 -2.26 -4.98
CA GLY A 80 -21.97 -1.86 -4.36
C GLY A 80 -22.52 -2.84 -3.32
N VAL A 81 -21.91 -4.02 -3.14
CA VAL A 81 -22.32 -5.01 -2.15
C VAL A 81 -21.55 -4.78 -0.84
N ALA A 82 -22.26 -4.73 0.27
CA ALA A 82 -21.67 -4.59 1.61
C ALA A 82 -21.14 -5.93 2.13
N TYR A 83 -20.00 -5.87 2.83
CA TYR A 83 -19.31 -7.03 3.36
C TYR A 83 -18.74 -6.72 4.75
N SER A 84 -18.46 -7.76 5.53
CA SER A 84 -17.62 -7.60 6.72
C SER A 84 -16.17 -7.27 6.30
N PRO A 85 -15.34 -6.62 7.15
CA PRO A 85 -13.95 -6.35 6.81
C PRO A 85 -13.16 -7.60 6.38
N ALA A 86 -13.43 -8.74 7.01
CA ALA A 86 -12.80 -10.01 6.65
C ALA A 86 -13.25 -10.52 5.26
N ASP A 87 -14.53 -10.34 4.91
CA ASP A 87 -15.05 -10.77 3.61
C ASP A 87 -14.61 -9.85 2.47
N ILE A 88 -14.43 -8.55 2.72
CA ILE A 88 -13.76 -7.65 1.76
C ILE A 88 -12.36 -8.17 1.45
N MET A 89 -11.57 -8.51 2.48
CA MET A 89 -10.24 -9.06 2.29
C MET A 89 -10.27 -10.37 1.50
N ARG A 90 -11.18 -11.30 1.82
CA ARG A 90 -11.32 -12.57 1.05
C ARG A 90 -11.68 -12.31 -0.41
N LYS A 91 -12.67 -11.45 -0.66
CA LYS A 91 -13.14 -11.10 -2.00
C LYS A 91 -12.04 -10.47 -2.85
N LEU A 92 -11.34 -9.48 -2.30
CA LEU A 92 -10.25 -8.81 -3.00
C LEU A 92 -9.02 -9.71 -3.15
N ASN A 93 -8.76 -10.63 -2.22
CA ASN A 93 -7.72 -11.66 -2.38
C ASN A 93 -8.04 -12.60 -3.54
N GLU A 94 -9.29 -13.04 -3.68
CA GLU A 94 -9.72 -13.89 -4.79
C GLU A 94 -9.57 -13.18 -6.15
N ILE A 95 -10.01 -11.92 -6.23
CA ILE A 95 -9.89 -11.11 -7.44
C ILE A 95 -8.41 -10.84 -7.76
N GLY A 96 -7.63 -10.37 -6.79
CA GLY A 96 -6.21 -10.12 -6.94
C GLY A 96 -5.42 -11.36 -7.36
N LYS A 97 -5.77 -12.53 -6.82
CA LYS A 97 -5.18 -13.81 -7.22
C LYS A 97 -5.39 -14.12 -8.70
N ARG A 98 -6.61 -13.94 -9.23
CA ARG A 98 -6.93 -14.17 -10.64
C ARG A 98 -6.09 -13.31 -11.59
N HIS A 99 -5.72 -12.11 -11.14
CA HIS A 99 -4.93 -11.15 -11.91
C HIS A 99 -3.45 -11.10 -11.52
N ALA A 100 -2.95 -12.02 -10.69
CA ALA A 100 -1.57 -12.02 -10.18
C ALA A 100 -1.12 -10.71 -9.47
N VAL A 101 -2.07 -9.95 -8.90
CA VAL A 101 -1.80 -8.67 -8.24
C VAL A 101 -1.25 -8.88 -6.83
N GLY A 102 -0.26 -8.07 -6.46
CA GLY A 102 0.21 -7.95 -5.07
C GLY A 102 1.37 -8.88 -4.71
N ARG A 103 2.11 -9.41 -5.68
CA ARG A 103 3.38 -10.08 -5.43
C ARG A 103 4.51 -9.05 -5.33
N VAL A 104 5.33 -9.14 -4.28
CA VAL A 104 6.47 -8.25 -4.05
C VAL A 104 7.69 -9.09 -3.64
N ASP A 105 8.84 -8.85 -4.24
CA ASP A 105 10.14 -9.45 -3.89
C ASP A 105 11.06 -8.32 -3.42
N ILE A 106 11.49 -8.38 -2.16
CA ILE A 106 12.30 -7.32 -1.53
C ILE A 106 13.48 -7.88 -0.76
N VAL A 107 14.53 -7.06 -0.67
CA VAL A 107 15.57 -7.17 0.36
C VAL A 107 15.29 -6.12 1.42
N GLU A 108 14.84 -6.54 2.59
CA GLU A 108 14.47 -5.69 3.72
C GLU A 108 15.56 -5.65 4.79
N ASN A 109 15.46 -4.68 5.70
CA ASN A 109 16.34 -4.56 6.87
C ASN A 109 15.57 -5.00 8.11
N ARG A 110 15.97 -6.13 8.70
CA ARG A 110 15.39 -6.59 9.95
C ARG A 110 15.79 -5.69 11.10
N PHE A 111 14.93 -5.62 12.12
CA PHE A 111 15.18 -4.79 13.30
C PHE A 111 16.49 -5.15 14.03
N VAL A 112 16.87 -6.43 13.99
CA VAL A 112 18.13 -6.94 14.55
C VAL A 112 19.38 -6.58 13.71
N GLY A 113 19.22 -5.76 12.65
CA GLY A 113 20.32 -5.16 11.88
C GLY A 113 20.78 -5.92 10.63
N MET A 114 20.26 -7.13 10.39
CA MET A 114 20.59 -7.92 9.20
C MET A 114 19.66 -7.62 8.02
N LYS A 115 20.15 -7.83 6.80
CA LYS A 115 19.29 -7.87 5.61
C LYS A 115 18.68 -9.24 5.45
N SER A 116 17.45 -9.30 4.94
CA SER A 116 16.77 -10.54 4.55
C SER A 116 16.08 -10.33 3.23
N ARG A 117 16.11 -11.34 2.36
CA ARG A 117 15.24 -11.39 1.18
C ARG A 117 13.95 -12.10 1.55
N GLY A 118 12.82 -11.53 1.16
CA GLY A 118 11.51 -12.13 1.33
C GLY A 118 10.64 -11.85 0.11
N VAL A 119 9.86 -12.86 -0.27
CA VAL A 119 8.80 -12.70 -1.28
C VAL A 119 7.45 -12.71 -0.56
N TYR A 120 6.57 -11.79 -0.92
CA TYR A 120 5.28 -11.60 -0.28
C TYR A 120 4.17 -11.63 -1.33
N GLU A 121 3.03 -12.19 -0.97
CA GLU A 121 1.79 -12.10 -1.74
C GLU A 121 0.72 -11.44 -0.88
N THR A 122 0.31 -10.23 -1.27
CA THR A 122 -0.57 -9.35 -0.49
C THR A 122 -1.68 -8.74 -1.38
N PRO A 123 -2.55 -9.54 -2.03
CA PRO A 123 -3.40 -9.06 -3.12
C PRO A 123 -4.42 -8.02 -2.67
N ALA A 124 -5.24 -8.34 -1.66
CA ALA A 124 -6.23 -7.41 -1.12
C ALA A 124 -5.57 -6.16 -0.53
N GLY A 125 -4.46 -6.33 0.21
CA GLY A 125 -3.70 -5.21 0.77
C GLY A 125 -3.19 -4.25 -0.32
N THR A 126 -2.71 -4.78 -1.45
CA THR A 126 -2.25 -3.98 -2.59
C THR A 126 -3.39 -3.18 -3.22
N ILE A 127 -4.55 -3.83 -3.45
CA ILE A 127 -5.72 -3.20 -4.02
C ILE A 127 -6.26 -2.10 -3.10
N LEU A 128 -6.44 -2.43 -1.81
CA LEU A 128 -6.96 -1.50 -0.80
C LEU A 128 -6.01 -0.33 -0.57
N HIS A 129 -4.70 -0.56 -0.51
CA HIS A 129 -3.73 0.51 -0.36
C HIS A 129 -3.83 1.52 -1.51
N LEU A 130 -3.85 1.03 -2.76
CA LEU A 130 -3.98 1.89 -3.93
C LEU A 130 -5.31 2.66 -3.93
N ALA A 131 -6.42 1.97 -3.67
CA ALA A 131 -7.75 2.56 -3.66
C ALA A 131 -7.93 3.59 -2.52
N HIS A 132 -7.44 3.29 -1.32
CA HIS A 132 -7.49 4.17 -0.17
C HIS A 132 -6.70 5.46 -0.41
N ARG A 133 -5.43 5.34 -0.83
CA ARG A 133 -4.58 6.48 -1.18
C ARG A 133 -5.20 7.34 -2.29
N ALA A 134 -5.84 6.70 -3.25
CA ALA A 134 -6.55 7.38 -4.32
C ALA A 134 -7.74 8.20 -3.84
N LEU A 135 -8.48 7.73 -2.83
CA LEU A 135 -9.59 8.49 -2.26
C LEU A 135 -9.08 9.68 -1.46
N GLU A 136 -8.00 9.51 -0.69
CA GLU A 136 -7.40 10.61 0.08
C GLU A 136 -6.99 11.78 -0.81
N THR A 137 -6.49 11.54 -2.03
CA THR A 137 -6.17 12.63 -2.98
C THR A 137 -7.37 13.49 -3.38
N LEU A 138 -8.59 12.96 -3.22
CA LEU A 138 -9.83 13.66 -3.56
C LEU A 138 -10.43 14.38 -2.35
N THR A 139 -10.24 13.87 -1.13
CA THR A 139 -11.00 14.29 0.06
C THR A 139 -10.15 14.90 1.17
N MET A 140 -8.82 14.84 1.07
CA MET A 140 -7.90 15.33 2.11
C MET A 140 -7.22 16.61 1.66
N ASP A 141 -7.19 17.61 2.55
CA ASP A 141 -6.44 18.86 2.33
C ASP A 141 -4.96 18.58 2.05
N ARG A 142 -4.34 19.44 1.22
CA ARG A 142 -2.95 19.31 0.77
C ARG A 142 -1.95 19.26 1.92
N GLU A 143 -2.05 20.17 2.89
CA GLU A 143 -1.09 20.25 3.99
C GLU A 143 -1.33 19.13 5.01
N VAL A 144 -2.60 18.76 5.24
CA VAL A 144 -2.94 17.57 6.04
C VAL A 144 -2.34 16.30 5.41
N MET A 145 -2.42 16.16 4.08
CA MET A 145 -1.83 15.02 3.37
C MET A 145 -0.32 14.96 3.51
N HIS A 146 0.37 16.09 3.33
CA HIS A 146 1.82 16.16 3.51
C HIS A 146 2.25 15.80 4.95
N LEU A 147 1.52 16.31 5.95
CA LEU A 147 1.79 15.96 7.34
C LEU A 147 1.55 14.46 7.58
N ARG A 148 0.41 13.92 7.15
CA ARG A 148 0.09 12.50 7.28
C ARG A 148 1.15 11.63 6.61
N ASP A 149 1.59 11.98 5.40
CA ASP A 149 2.64 11.24 4.67
C ASP A 149 3.99 11.26 5.38
N SER A 150 4.30 12.31 6.15
CA SER A 150 5.50 12.36 7.00
C SER A 150 5.41 11.42 8.21
N LEU A 151 4.20 11.10 8.69
CA LEU A 151 3.96 10.28 9.87
C LEU A 151 3.84 8.78 9.54
N VAL A 152 3.31 8.43 8.37
CA VAL A 152 3.06 7.03 7.96
C VAL A 152 4.32 6.16 7.98
N PRO A 153 5.50 6.59 7.48
CA PRO A 153 6.72 5.78 7.57
C PRO A 153 7.08 5.44 9.01
N LYS A 154 6.98 6.42 9.93
CA LYS A 154 7.26 6.18 11.35
C LYS A 154 6.25 5.20 11.97
N TYR A 155 4.97 5.31 11.61
CA TYR A 155 3.95 4.35 12.05
C TYR A 155 4.29 2.94 11.56
N ALA A 156 4.63 2.78 10.28
CA ALA A 156 4.98 1.49 9.69
C ALA A 156 6.23 0.87 10.35
N ASP A 157 7.27 1.67 10.60
CA ASP A 157 8.49 1.22 11.30
C ASP A 157 8.17 0.67 12.69
N MET A 158 7.27 1.32 13.43
CA MET A 158 6.85 0.85 14.75
C MET A 158 6.14 -0.49 14.69
N VAL A 159 5.24 -0.69 13.72
CA VAL A 159 4.55 -1.96 13.52
C VAL A 159 5.56 -3.06 13.17
N TYR A 160 6.46 -2.80 12.22
CA TYR A 160 7.50 -3.74 11.80
C TYR A 160 8.42 -4.15 12.95
N ASN A 161 8.81 -3.20 13.80
CA ASN A 161 9.70 -3.43 14.94
C ASN A 161 8.98 -4.01 16.18
N GLY A 162 7.70 -4.37 16.08
CA GLY A 162 6.94 -5.00 17.16
C GLY A 162 6.39 -4.03 18.23
N PHE A 163 6.41 -2.74 17.98
CA PHE A 163 5.92 -1.69 18.89
C PHE A 163 4.43 -1.39 18.70
N TRP A 164 3.62 -2.41 18.43
CA TRP A 164 2.18 -2.24 18.27
C TRP A 164 1.53 -1.63 19.52
N TYR A 165 1.98 -1.95 20.74
CA TYR A 165 1.40 -1.41 21.98
C TYR A 165 2.18 -0.22 22.55
N ALA A 166 3.06 0.40 21.77
CA ALA A 166 3.84 1.55 22.24
C ALA A 166 3.00 2.84 22.25
N PRO A 167 3.19 3.72 23.26
CA PRO A 167 2.37 4.93 23.44
C PRO A 167 2.52 5.92 22.28
N GLU A 168 3.69 6.03 21.68
CA GLU A 168 3.91 6.91 20.54
C GLU A 168 3.20 6.43 19.26
N ARG A 169 2.93 5.12 19.12
CA ARG A 169 2.04 4.60 18.06
C ARG A 169 0.58 4.93 18.33
N GLU A 170 0.14 4.94 19.60
CA GLU A 170 -1.21 5.40 20.00
C GLU A 170 -1.42 6.86 19.66
N MET A 171 -0.43 7.69 19.95
CA MET A 171 -0.44 9.11 19.59
C MET A 171 -0.55 9.30 18.07
N LEU A 172 0.25 8.57 17.28
CA LEU A 172 0.15 8.63 15.82
C LEU A 172 -1.20 8.10 15.30
N GLN A 173 -1.75 7.04 15.91
CA GLN A 173 -3.06 6.51 15.54
C GLN A 173 -4.16 7.56 15.67
N ALA A 174 -4.14 8.38 16.73
CA ALA A 174 -5.12 9.45 16.89
C ALA A 174 -5.04 10.48 15.74
N ALA A 175 -3.82 10.88 15.34
CA ALA A 175 -3.61 11.77 14.21
C ALA A 175 -4.06 11.15 12.87
N ILE A 176 -3.80 9.85 12.66
CA ILE A 176 -4.28 9.14 11.47
C ILE A 176 -5.80 9.08 11.48
N THR A 177 -6.45 8.66 12.57
CA THR A 177 -7.91 8.61 12.68
C THR A 177 -8.55 9.98 12.40
N GLU A 178 -7.95 11.07 12.89
CA GLU A 178 -8.38 12.44 12.60
C GLU A 178 -8.33 12.75 11.10
N SER A 179 -7.23 12.40 10.43
CA SER A 179 -7.06 12.63 8.99
C SER A 179 -8.10 11.90 8.13
N GLN A 180 -8.70 10.81 8.62
CA GLN A 180 -9.60 9.95 7.86
C GLN A 180 -11.08 10.38 7.92
N LYS A 181 -11.45 11.40 8.70
CA LYS A 181 -12.85 11.79 8.97
C LYS A 181 -13.72 11.99 7.72
N PHE A 182 -13.13 12.46 6.62
CA PHE A 182 -13.84 12.74 5.36
C PHE A 182 -13.42 11.83 4.20
N VAL A 183 -12.62 10.79 4.47
CA VAL A 183 -12.16 9.82 3.47
C VAL A 183 -13.29 8.81 3.21
N THR A 184 -14.39 9.30 2.65
CA THR A 184 -15.63 8.54 2.36
C THR A 184 -15.96 8.72 0.89
N GLY A 185 -16.22 7.63 0.17
CA GLY A 185 -16.50 7.68 -1.27
C GLY A 185 -16.15 6.37 -1.98
N ASP A 186 -16.19 6.40 -3.30
CA ASP A 186 -15.94 5.25 -4.17
C ASP A 186 -14.66 5.44 -4.98
N VAL A 187 -13.88 4.36 -5.10
CA VAL A 187 -12.74 4.29 -6.01
C VAL A 187 -12.89 3.11 -6.95
N ARG A 188 -12.82 3.40 -8.24
CA ARG A 188 -12.81 2.38 -9.30
C ARG A 188 -11.36 2.02 -9.61
N VAL A 189 -11.05 0.74 -9.54
CA VAL A 189 -9.73 0.19 -9.87
C VAL A 189 -9.84 -0.85 -10.98
N LYS A 190 -8.80 -0.94 -11.80
CA LYS A 190 -8.69 -1.89 -12.92
C LYS A 190 -7.48 -2.78 -12.68
N LEU A 191 -7.72 -4.09 -12.68
CA LEU A 191 -6.70 -5.11 -12.49
C LEU A 191 -6.43 -5.81 -13.82
N PHE A 192 -5.16 -6.04 -14.12
CA PHE A 192 -4.74 -6.77 -15.30
C PHE A 192 -3.29 -7.22 -15.16
N LYS A 193 -3.04 -8.53 -15.28
CA LYS A 193 -1.70 -9.14 -15.34
C LYS A 193 -0.66 -8.48 -14.42
N GLY A 194 -0.81 -8.70 -13.13
CA GLY A 194 0.08 -8.21 -12.06
C GLY A 194 -0.17 -6.76 -11.67
N ALA A 195 -0.84 -5.97 -12.52
CA ALA A 195 -1.08 -4.56 -12.29
C ALA A 195 -2.46 -4.28 -11.67
N CYS A 196 -2.52 -3.23 -10.86
CA CYS A 196 -3.72 -2.60 -10.36
C CYS A 196 -3.59 -1.10 -10.57
N HIS A 197 -4.56 -0.49 -11.24
CA HIS A 197 -4.56 0.94 -11.56
C HIS A 197 -5.85 1.60 -11.09
N VAL A 198 -5.77 2.85 -10.64
CA VAL A 198 -6.96 3.65 -10.36
C VAL A 198 -7.53 4.13 -11.69
N ASP A 199 -8.82 3.87 -11.92
CA ASP A 199 -9.55 4.27 -13.13
C ASP A 199 -10.54 5.42 -12.86
N GLY A 200 -10.88 5.68 -11.59
CA GLY A 200 -11.71 6.82 -11.21
C GLY A 200 -11.98 6.90 -9.72
N ARG A 201 -12.39 8.08 -9.24
CA ARG A 201 -12.80 8.33 -7.85
C ARG A 201 -14.04 9.24 -7.83
N ARG A 202 -14.89 9.10 -6.80
CA ARG A 202 -15.97 10.05 -6.50
C ARG A 202 -16.24 10.10 -5.00
N SER A 203 -16.66 11.25 -4.50
CA SER A 203 -16.98 11.47 -3.09
C SER A 203 -17.90 12.67 -2.94
N GLU A 204 -18.80 12.61 -1.97
CA GLU A 204 -19.58 13.78 -1.52
C GLU A 204 -18.73 14.79 -0.73
N TYR A 205 -17.57 14.37 -0.22
CA TYR A 205 -16.58 15.19 0.49
C TYR A 205 -15.40 15.58 -0.41
N SER A 206 -15.63 15.66 -1.72
CA SER A 206 -14.58 16.04 -2.66
C SER A 206 -14.13 17.47 -2.41
N LEU A 207 -12.80 17.68 -2.38
CA LEU A 207 -12.16 18.99 -2.43
C LEU A 207 -11.76 19.37 -3.86
N TYR A 208 -12.09 18.53 -4.84
CA TYR A 208 -11.90 18.84 -6.26
C TYR A 208 -13.11 19.62 -6.75
N ASP A 209 -12.84 20.81 -7.27
CA ASP A 209 -13.83 21.70 -7.88
C ASP A 209 -13.45 21.87 -9.35
N ASP A 210 -14.29 21.35 -10.24
CA ASP A 210 -14.08 21.36 -11.68
C ASP A 210 -14.19 22.76 -12.28
N HIS A 211 -14.96 23.67 -11.67
CA HIS A 211 -15.02 25.07 -12.09
C HIS A 211 -13.72 25.79 -11.80
N ILE A 212 -13.14 25.60 -10.60
CA ILE A 212 -11.84 26.22 -10.24
C ILE A 212 -10.69 25.61 -11.05
N ALA A 213 -10.74 24.31 -11.33
CA ALA A 213 -9.70 23.61 -12.09
C ALA A 213 -9.81 23.78 -13.61
N SER A 214 -10.94 24.28 -14.11
CA SER A 214 -11.20 24.42 -15.55
C SER A 214 -10.24 25.41 -16.20
N PHE A 215 -9.80 25.07 -17.41
CA PHE A 215 -9.05 25.99 -18.28
C PHE A 215 -9.97 26.97 -19.03
N GLU A 216 -11.27 26.67 -19.10
CA GLU A 216 -12.26 27.42 -19.88
C GLU A 216 -13.05 28.40 -19.01
N ASP A 217 -13.19 28.13 -17.70
CA ASP A 217 -13.94 28.96 -16.76
C ASP A 217 -13.00 29.96 -16.05
N SER A 218 -12.84 31.14 -16.65
CA SER A 218 -11.92 32.17 -16.14
C SER A 218 -12.44 32.93 -14.92
N GLU A 219 -13.69 32.73 -14.51
CA GLU A 219 -14.30 33.51 -13.43
C GLU A 219 -14.10 32.89 -12.04
N ALA A 220 -13.92 31.57 -11.96
CA ALA A 220 -13.75 30.86 -10.69
C ALA A 220 -12.38 31.10 -10.01
N TYR A 221 -11.35 31.49 -10.76
CA TYR A 221 -9.98 31.71 -10.25
C TYR A 221 -9.36 33.00 -10.79
N ASN A 222 -9.06 33.95 -9.89
CA ASN A 222 -8.37 35.19 -10.25
C ASN A 222 -6.86 34.95 -10.49
N GLN A 223 -6.50 34.73 -11.75
CA GLN A 223 -5.11 34.48 -12.16
C GLN A 223 -4.13 35.63 -11.81
N LYS A 224 -4.61 36.86 -11.59
CA LYS A 224 -3.74 37.99 -11.23
C LYS A 224 -3.07 37.79 -9.87
N ASP A 225 -3.70 37.05 -8.96
CA ASP A 225 -3.18 36.81 -7.61
C ASP A 225 -1.93 35.92 -7.62
N ALA A 226 -1.80 35.05 -8.64
CA ALA A 226 -0.66 34.16 -8.80
C ALA A 226 0.68 34.92 -8.90
N ALA A 227 0.69 36.08 -9.57
CA ALA A 227 1.91 36.87 -9.73
C ALA A 227 2.45 37.39 -8.39
N GLY A 228 1.56 37.83 -7.49
CA GLY A 228 1.91 38.24 -6.14
C GLY A 228 2.39 37.06 -5.30
N PHE A 229 1.65 35.95 -5.33
CA PHE A 229 1.99 34.72 -4.64
C PHE A 229 3.39 34.21 -5.01
N ILE A 230 3.70 34.08 -6.30
CA ILE A 230 5.00 33.60 -6.79
C ILE A 230 6.14 34.50 -6.29
N LYS A 231 5.97 35.83 -6.38
CA LYS A 231 6.99 36.78 -5.93
C LYS A 231 7.28 36.67 -4.44
N LEU A 232 6.25 36.48 -3.61
CA LEU A 232 6.37 36.32 -2.17
C LEU A 232 6.97 34.96 -1.80
N ASN A 233 6.49 33.87 -2.39
CA ASN A 233 7.00 32.52 -2.13
C ASN A 233 8.50 32.41 -2.51
N ALA A 234 8.88 32.98 -3.65
CA ALA A 234 10.27 32.99 -4.13
C ALA A 234 11.16 34.01 -3.40
N LEU A 235 10.65 34.84 -2.48
CA LEU A 235 11.40 35.95 -1.88
C LEU A 235 12.70 35.47 -1.23
N ARG A 236 12.65 34.40 -0.41
CA ARG A 236 13.83 33.82 0.23
C ARG A 236 14.86 33.31 -0.77
N LEU A 237 14.40 32.76 -1.90
CA LEU A 237 15.27 32.24 -2.96
C LEU A 237 15.96 33.39 -3.71
N ARG A 238 15.22 34.47 -4.00
CA ARG A 238 15.74 35.68 -4.64
C ARG A 238 16.78 36.40 -3.78
N VAL A 239 16.57 36.43 -2.46
CA VAL A 239 17.56 36.98 -1.51
C VAL A 239 18.82 36.12 -1.49
N ARG A 240 18.69 34.79 -1.38
CA ARG A 240 19.83 33.87 -1.42
C ARG A 240 20.62 34.00 -2.72
N ALA A 241 19.94 34.12 -3.87
CA ALA A 241 20.60 34.27 -5.17
C ALA A 241 21.42 35.57 -5.30
N LYS A 242 21.06 36.61 -4.54
CA LYS A 242 21.77 37.90 -4.49
C LYS A 242 22.81 37.99 -3.38
N SER A 243 22.86 37.01 -2.46
CA SER A 243 23.81 37.03 -1.35
C SER A 243 25.17 36.47 -1.77
N LYS A 244 26.19 36.68 -0.93
CA LYS A 244 27.52 36.07 -1.11
C LYS A 244 27.54 34.56 -0.84
N GLN A 245 26.45 33.97 -0.32
CA GLN A 245 26.30 32.52 -0.08
C GLN A 245 25.86 31.75 -1.35
N ARG A 246 26.17 32.29 -2.54
CA ARG A 246 25.83 31.65 -3.81
C ARG A 246 26.77 30.46 -3.99
N VAL A 247 26.21 29.25 -4.08
CA VAL A 247 26.97 27.99 -4.25
C VAL A 247 27.05 27.60 -5.74
N TYR A 248 26.59 28.48 -6.64
CA TYR A 248 26.63 28.30 -8.09
C TYR A 248 27.00 29.63 -8.77
#